data_AF-A0A9E5Y689-F1
#
_entry.id   AF-A0A9E5Y689-F1
#
_cell.length_a   1.000
_cell.length_b   1.000
_cell.length_c   1.000
_cell.angle_alpha   90.00
_cell.angle_beta   90.00
_cell.angle_gamma   90.00
#
_symmetry.space_group_name_H-M   'P 1'
#
loop_
_entity.id
_entity.type
_entity.pdbx_description
1 polymer ?
#
loop_
_entity_poly.entity_id
_entity_poly.type
_entity_poly.pdbx_seq_one_letter_code
_entity_poly.pdbx_strand_id
1 'polypeptide(L)'
;MRLLSSIWSGIQRSLFPFLEEELGPMTEKQRKLVSILELIRIEDSISYTYKTGRKPSDRKIIARAFVAKAVYNFSMTRELLDRLKCDKVLRRICGWESQNQIPSESTLSRAFAEFAQSKLLQEVHKALIKKHMSDHLVGHISRDSTEIIAREKPVAREKTKKKKSKRKRGRPKKGET
;
A
#
# COMPACT_ATOMS: atom_id res chain seq x y z
N MET A 1 17.28 8.83 -20.78
CA MET A 1 15.81 8.81 -20.61
C MET A 1 15.07 8.00 -21.70
N ARG A 2 15.59 6.84 -22.16
CA ARG A 2 14.99 6.06 -23.28
C ARG A 2 14.39 4.70 -22.90
N LEU A 3 14.78 4.14 -21.75
CA LEU A 3 14.35 2.79 -21.34
C LEU A 3 12.87 2.76 -20.91
N LEU A 4 12.43 3.68 -20.06
CA LEU A 4 11.03 3.73 -19.61
C LEU A 4 10.06 4.08 -20.76
N SER A 5 10.44 5.00 -21.65
CA SER A 5 9.62 5.35 -22.82
C SER A 5 9.54 4.21 -23.84
N SER A 6 10.62 3.45 -24.03
CA SER A 6 10.64 2.26 -24.88
C SER A 6 9.79 1.12 -24.29
N ILE A 7 9.91 0.82 -22.99
CA ILE A 7 9.09 -0.18 -22.29
C ILE A 7 7.61 0.20 -22.38
N TRP A 8 7.27 1.46 -22.13
CA TRP A 8 5.89 1.94 -22.20
C TRP A 8 5.31 1.81 -23.61
N SER A 9 6.10 2.11 -24.64
CA SER A 9 5.70 1.92 -26.04
C SER A 9 5.42 0.45 -26.35
N GLY A 10 6.24 -0.48 -25.84
CA GLY A 10 6.02 -1.93 -25.99
C GLY A 10 4.76 -2.42 -25.28
N ILE A 11 4.54 -1.96 -24.04
CA ILE A 11 3.34 -2.31 -23.26
C ILE A 11 2.07 -1.84 -24.00
N GLN A 12 2.05 -0.59 -24.48
CA GLN A 12 0.88 -0.03 -25.15
C GLN A 12 0.62 -0.64 -26.53
N ARG A 13 1.66 -0.86 -27.33
CA ARG A 13 1.51 -1.29 -28.74
C ARG A 13 1.41 -2.80 -28.92
N SER A 14 1.94 -3.60 -28.00
CA SER A 14 2.00 -5.05 -28.14
C SER A 14 1.27 -5.78 -27.01
N LEU A 15 1.60 -5.48 -25.75
CA LEU A 15 1.09 -6.27 -24.61
C LEU A 15 -0.43 -6.10 -24.41
N PHE A 16 -0.94 -4.87 -24.38
CA PHE A 16 -2.37 -4.65 -24.14
C PHE A 16 -3.28 -5.19 -25.25
N PRO A 17 -3.01 -4.95 -26.55
CA PRO A 17 -3.83 -5.53 -27.62
C PRO A 17 -3.91 -7.06 -27.52
N PHE A 18 -2.77 -7.73 -27.31
CA PHE A 18 -2.71 -9.18 -27.14
C PHE A 18 -3.51 -9.67 -25.93
N LEU A 19 -3.37 -9.00 -24.79
CA LEU A 19 -4.12 -9.37 -23.59
C LEU A 19 -5.62 -9.09 -23.72
N GLU A 20 -6.03 -8.03 -24.41
CA GLU A 20 -7.45 -7.72 -24.59
C GLU A 20 -8.16 -8.70 -25.53
N GLU A 21 -7.44 -9.23 -26.53
CA GLU A 21 -7.93 -10.31 -27.39
C GLU A 21 -8.21 -11.60 -26.59
N GLU A 22 -7.28 -11.99 -25.71
CA GLU A 22 -7.40 -13.19 -24.88
C GLU A 22 -8.34 -13.01 -23.67
N LEU A 23 -8.24 -11.86 -23.00
CA LEU A 23 -8.89 -11.61 -21.72
C LEU A 23 -10.27 -10.97 -21.85
N GLY A 24 -10.52 -10.25 -22.94
CA GLY A 24 -11.62 -9.32 -23.11
C GLY A 24 -11.21 -7.88 -22.73
N PRO A 25 -12.15 -6.92 -22.80
CA PRO A 25 -11.86 -5.51 -22.54
C PRO A 25 -11.32 -5.30 -21.12
N MET A 26 -10.23 -4.55 -21.00
CA MET A 26 -9.58 -4.27 -19.72
C MET A 26 -9.88 -2.85 -19.23
N THR A 27 -10.15 -2.73 -17.94
CA THR A 27 -10.25 -1.43 -17.26
C THR A 27 -8.89 -0.77 -17.11
N GLU A 28 -8.84 0.55 -16.96
CA GLU A 28 -7.59 1.29 -16.71
C GLU A 28 -6.81 0.77 -15.51
N LYS A 29 -7.53 0.36 -14.45
CA LYS A 29 -6.91 -0.19 -13.24
C LYS A 29 -6.27 -1.55 -13.49
N GLN A 30 -6.88 -2.39 -14.33
CA GLN A 30 -6.31 -3.68 -14.74
C GLN A 30 -5.10 -3.47 -15.67
N ARG A 31 -5.16 -2.52 -16.61
CA ARG A 31 -4.02 -2.14 -17.46
C ARG A 31 -2.84 -1.65 -16.60
N LYS A 32 -3.11 -0.81 -15.61
CA LYS A 32 -2.10 -0.36 -14.63
C LYS A 32 -1.47 -1.53 -13.86
N LEU A 33 -2.28 -2.49 -13.41
CA LEU A 33 -1.78 -3.69 -12.74
C LEU A 33 -0.84 -4.49 -13.65
N VAL A 34 -1.24 -4.71 -14.91
CA VAL A 34 -0.40 -5.43 -15.89
C VAL A 34 0.93 -4.70 -16.12
N SER A 35 0.92 -3.39 -16.31
CA SER A 35 2.16 -2.61 -16.46
C SER A 35 3.08 -2.76 -15.25
N ILE A 36 2.52 -2.77 -14.04
CA ILE A 36 3.28 -2.94 -12.81
C ILE A 36 3.88 -4.34 -12.73
N LEU A 37 3.10 -5.38 -13.03
CA LEU A 37 3.59 -6.76 -13.03
C LEU A 37 4.72 -6.97 -14.05
N GLU A 38 4.58 -6.41 -15.25
CA GLU A 38 5.58 -6.49 -16.31
C GLU A 38 6.88 -5.74 -15.95
N LEU A 39 6.77 -4.64 -15.23
CA LEU A 39 7.94 -3.88 -14.78
C LEU A 39 8.64 -4.58 -13.61
N ILE A 40 7.88 -5.03 -12.62
CA ILE A 40 8.41 -5.59 -11.37
C ILE A 40 8.96 -7.00 -11.56
N ARG A 41 8.29 -7.82 -12.37
CA ARG A 41 8.60 -9.26 -12.56
C ARG A 41 8.92 -9.98 -11.25
N ILE A 42 7.99 -9.88 -10.31
CA ILE A 42 8.14 -10.38 -8.93
C ILE A 42 8.47 -11.88 -8.88
N GLU A 43 8.12 -12.62 -9.92
CA GLU A 43 8.30 -14.05 -10.06
C GLU A 43 9.76 -14.45 -10.21
N ASP A 44 10.61 -13.55 -10.74
CA ASP A 44 12.04 -13.80 -10.95
C ASP A 44 12.80 -13.90 -9.62
N SER A 45 12.26 -13.28 -8.56
CA SER A 45 12.83 -13.33 -7.20
C SER A 45 12.33 -14.50 -6.36
N ILE A 46 11.41 -15.32 -6.90
CA ILE A 46 10.83 -16.48 -6.20
C ILE A 46 11.48 -17.75 -6.74
N SER A 47 12.36 -18.34 -5.92
CA SER A 47 12.95 -19.64 -6.22
C SER A 47 12.06 -20.78 -5.73
N TYR A 48 11.98 -21.85 -6.52
CA TYR A 48 11.29 -23.08 -6.14
C TYR A 48 12.24 -23.98 -5.36
N THR A 49 11.96 -24.17 -4.07
CA THR A 49 12.54 -25.32 -3.35
C THR A 49 11.60 -26.50 -3.51
N TYR A 50 11.99 -27.47 -4.33
CA TYR A 50 11.29 -28.75 -4.40
C TYR A 50 11.46 -29.46 -3.06
N LYS A 51 10.35 -29.63 -2.34
CA LYS A 51 10.27 -30.52 -1.18
C LYS A 51 9.47 -31.75 -1.59
N THR A 52 9.89 -32.91 -1.10
CA THR A 52 9.14 -34.17 -1.28
C THR A 52 7.77 -34.05 -0.61
N GLY A 53 6.69 -34.35 -1.34
CA GLY A 53 5.32 -34.31 -0.81
C GLY A 53 4.33 -33.55 -1.72
N ARG A 54 3.16 -33.18 -1.15
CA ARG A 54 2.12 -32.43 -1.85
C ARG A 54 2.66 -31.07 -2.30
N LYS A 55 2.61 -30.81 -3.61
CA LYS A 55 3.04 -29.53 -4.17
C LYS A 55 2.23 -28.38 -3.54
N PRO A 56 2.88 -27.37 -2.96
CA PRO A 56 2.18 -26.18 -2.49
C PRO A 56 1.60 -25.41 -3.68
N SER A 57 0.61 -24.57 -3.40
CA SER A 57 0.09 -23.62 -4.39
C SER A 57 1.21 -22.70 -4.90
N ASP A 58 1.17 -22.40 -6.20
CA ASP A 58 2.20 -21.62 -6.89
C ASP A 58 2.42 -20.25 -6.20
N ARG A 59 3.63 -20.06 -5.67
CA ARG A 59 4.02 -18.83 -4.98
C ARG A 59 4.17 -17.64 -5.91
N LYS A 60 4.51 -17.85 -7.18
CA LYS A 60 4.61 -16.78 -8.19
C LYS A 60 3.24 -16.17 -8.46
N ILE A 61 2.23 -17.02 -8.67
CA ILE A 61 0.84 -16.59 -8.88
C ILE A 61 0.30 -15.88 -7.61
N ILE A 62 0.59 -16.42 -6.43
CA ILE A 62 0.20 -15.78 -5.17
C ILE A 62 0.88 -14.41 -4.99
N ALA A 63 2.15 -14.27 -5.35
CA ALA A 63 2.85 -12.99 -5.28
C ALA A 63 2.23 -11.94 -6.22
N ARG A 64 1.86 -12.32 -7.45
CA ARG A 64 1.08 -11.45 -8.36
C ARG A 64 -0.21 -10.96 -7.72
N ALA A 65 -0.94 -11.86 -7.05
CA ALA A 65 -2.17 -11.51 -6.37
C ALA A 65 -1.96 -10.50 -5.22
N PHE A 66 -0.83 -10.58 -4.51
CA PHE A 66 -0.49 -9.58 -3.50
C PHE A 66 -0.11 -8.22 -4.10
N VAL A 67 0.53 -8.19 -5.28
CA VAL A 67 0.71 -6.95 -6.04
C VAL A 67 -0.66 -6.37 -6.43
N ALA A 68 -1.59 -7.20 -6.90
CA ALA A 68 -2.96 -6.79 -7.17
C ALA A 68 -3.64 -6.24 -5.91
N LYS A 69 -3.47 -6.87 -4.75
CA LYS A 69 -3.96 -6.37 -3.45
C LYS A 69 -3.49 -4.93 -3.18
N ALA A 70 -2.20 -4.67 -3.38
CA ALA A 70 -1.61 -3.36 -3.16
C ALA A 70 -2.11 -2.31 -4.17
N VAL A 71 -2.17 -2.64 -5.46
CA VAL A 71 -2.65 -1.74 -6.52
C VAL A 71 -4.13 -1.40 -6.35
N TYR A 72 -4.93 -2.36 -5.88
CA TYR A 72 -6.35 -2.14 -5.63
C TYR A 72 -6.64 -1.51 -4.28
N ASN A 73 -5.64 -1.43 -3.40
CA ASN A 73 -5.75 -0.93 -2.03
C ASN A 73 -6.77 -1.73 -1.20
N PHE A 74 -6.79 -3.07 -1.37
CA PHE A 74 -7.63 -3.92 -0.54
C PHE A 74 -7.06 -4.03 0.87
N SER A 75 -7.92 -3.80 1.85
CA SER A 75 -7.52 -3.84 3.25
C SER A 75 -7.27 -5.29 3.68
N MET A 76 -8.24 -6.16 3.41
CA MET A 76 -8.26 -7.54 3.85
C MET A 76 -7.97 -8.52 2.71
N THR A 77 -7.42 -9.68 3.05
CA THR A 77 -7.16 -10.77 2.09
C THR A 77 -8.44 -11.39 1.56
N ARG A 78 -9.53 -11.33 2.34
CA ARG A 78 -10.86 -11.78 1.92
C ARG A 78 -11.42 -10.95 0.78
N GLU A 79 -11.27 -9.62 0.82
CA GLU A 79 -11.69 -8.73 -0.27
C GLU A 79 -10.99 -9.07 -1.59
N LEU A 80 -9.69 -9.38 -1.52
CA LEU A 80 -8.93 -9.87 -2.67
C LEU A 80 -9.52 -11.17 -3.22
N LEU A 81 -9.81 -12.14 -2.34
CA LEU A 81 -10.38 -13.43 -2.74
C LEU A 81 -11.75 -13.29 -3.39
N ASP A 82 -12.63 -12.48 -2.80
CA ASP A 82 -13.97 -12.24 -3.33
C ASP A 82 -13.89 -11.55 -4.69
N ARG A 83 -13.00 -10.57 -4.85
CA ARG A 83 -12.77 -9.93 -6.15
C ARG A 83 -12.22 -10.90 -7.18
N LEU A 84 -11.28 -11.78 -6.83
CA LEU A 84 -10.73 -12.80 -7.73
C LEU A 84 -11.78 -13.83 -8.19
N LYS A 85 -12.79 -14.12 -7.35
CA LYS A 85 -13.89 -15.01 -7.75
C LYS A 85 -14.83 -14.33 -8.76
N CYS A 86 -15.18 -13.07 -8.50
CA CYS A 86 -16.12 -12.32 -9.34
C CYS A 86 -15.52 -11.83 -10.66
N ASP A 87 -14.27 -11.34 -10.66
CA ASP A 87 -13.65 -10.70 -11.81
C ASP A 87 -12.73 -11.69 -12.56
N LYS A 88 -13.22 -12.23 -13.69
CA LYS A 88 -12.48 -13.17 -14.55
C LYS A 88 -11.18 -12.55 -15.09
N VAL A 89 -11.20 -11.28 -15.48
CA VAL A 89 -10.03 -10.60 -16.07
C VAL A 89 -8.95 -10.44 -15.03
N LEU A 90 -9.29 -9.92 -13.83
CA LEU A 90 -8.35 -9.79 -12.73
C LEU A 90 -7.74 -11.15 -12.33
N ARG A 91 -8.58 -12.20 -12.27
CA ARG A 91 -8.14 -13.54 -11.94
C ARG A 91 -7.12 -14.08 -12.94
N ARG A 92 -7.39 -13.92 -14.23
CA ARG A 92 -6.47 -14.34 -15.31
C ARG A 92 -5.18 -13.52 -15.32
N ILE A 93 -5.24 -12.20 -15.08
CA ILE A 93 -4.03 -11.36 -14.92
C ILE A 93 -3.12 -11.88 -13.80
N CYS A 94 -3.71 -12.30 -12.68
CA CYS A 94 -2.93 -12.87 -11.58
C CYS A 94 -2.33 -14.24 -11.92
N GLY A 95 -2.89 -14.97 -12.89
CA GLY A 95 -2.41 -16.27 -13.35
C GLY A 95 -3.33 -17.46 -13.04
N TRP A 96 -4.54 -17.22 -12.56
CA TRP A 96 -5.54 -18.28 -12.37
C TRP A 96 -6.53 -18.32 -13.53
N GLU A 97 -6.76 -19.49 -14.10
CA GLU A 97 -7.74 -19.66 -15.18
C GLU A 97 -9.15 -19.84 -14.61
N SER A 98 -9.25 -20.71 -13.60
CA SER A 98 -10.52 -21.13 -13.00
C SER A 98 -10.65 -20.72 -11.54
N GLN A 99 -11.88 -20.51 -11.06
CA GLN A 99 -12.14 -20.17 -9.65
C GLN A 99 -11.64 -21.26 -8.68
N ASN A 100 -11.71 -22.52 -9.08
CA ASN A 100 -11.29 -23.66 -8.27
C ASN A 100 -9.78 -23.70 -7.99
N GLN A 101 -8.98 -22.99 -8.78
CA GLN A 101 -7.53 -22.89 -8.58
C GLN A 101 -7.15 -21.84 -7.51
N ILE A 102 -8.11 -20.98 -7.12
CA ILE A 102 -7.87 -19.94 -6.12
C ILE A 102 -7.63 -20.63 -4.76
N PRO A 103 -6.47 -20.41 -4.12
CA PRO A 103 -6.15 -21.02 -2.85
C PRO A 103 -7.00 -20.44 -1.71
N SER A 104 -7.09 -21.18 -0.61
CA SER A 104 -7.77 -20.71 0.59
C SER A 104 -7.09 -19.49 1.23
N GLU A 105 -7.84 -18.73 2.03
CA GLU A 105 -7.32 -17.59 2.82
C GLU A 105 -6.13 -18.01 3.70
N SER A 106 -6.20 -19.20 4.33
CA SER A 106 -5.11 -19.73 5.15
C SER A 106 -3.84 -20.07 4.36
N THR A 107 -3.98 -20.37 3.06
CA THR A 107 -2.82 -20.65 2.18
C THR A 107 -2.15 -19.34 1.76
N LEU A 108 -2.95 -18.31 1.44
CA LEU A 108 -2.47 -16.96 1.16
C LEU A 108 -1.76 -16.35 2.36
N SER A 109 -2.33 -16.47 3.55
CA SER A 109 -1.70 -15.99 4.80
C SER A 109 -0.34 -16.63 5.05
N ARG A 110 -0.24 -17.96 4.88
CA ARG A 110 1.03 -18.69 4.98
C ARG A 110 2.05 -18.25 3.94
N ALA A 111 1.64 -18.05 2.69
CA ALA A 111 2.51 -17.53 1.64
C ALA A 111 3.02 -16.12 1.95
N PHE A 112 2.15 -15.26 2.50
CA PHE A 112 2.53 -13.91 2.87
C PHE A 112 3.57 -13.90 4.00
N ALA A 113 3.40 -14.74 5.01
CA ALA A 113 4.38 -14.89 6.10
C ALA A 113 5.75 -15.34 5.56
N GLU A 114 5.76 -16.28 4.61
CA GLU A 114 6.96 -16.74 3.92
C GLU A 114 7.65 -15.59 3.15
N PHE A 115 6.89 -14.79 2.40
CA PHE A 115 7.41 -13.63 1.67
C PHE A 115 7.95 -12.53 2.59
N ALA A 116 7.30 -12.32 3.73
CA ALA A 116 7.76 -11.37 4.74
C ALA A 116 9.08 -11.84 5.37
N GLN A 117 9.19 -13.13 5.68
CA GLN A 117 10.41 -13.72 6.24
C GLN A 117 11.58 -13.67 5.24
N SER A 118 11.32 -13.95 3.97
CA SER A 118 12.33 -13.89 2.90
C SER A 118 12.64 -12.48 2.41
N LYS A 119 11.92 -11.46 2.89
CA LYS A 119 12.04 -10.06 2.46
C LYS A 119 11.92 -9.91 0.93
N LEU A 120 11.00 -10.66 0.33
CA LEU A 120 10.84 -10.75 -1.12
C LEU A 120 10.72 -9.36 -1.78
N LEU A 121 9.87 -8.49 -1.23
CA LEU A 121 9.62 -7.18 -1.82
C LEU A 121 10.84 -6.25 -1.72
N GLN A 122 11.62 -6.37 -0.65
CA GLN A 122 12.85 -5.60 -0.48
C GLN A 122 13.89 -5.99 -1.54
N GLU A 123 14.07 -7.29 -1.79
CA GLU A 123 15.00 -7.77 -2.83
C GLU A 123 14.53 -7.39 -4.24
N VAL A 124 13.23 -7.50 -4.52
CA VAL A 124 12.65 -7.07 -5.80
C VAL A 124 12.86 -5.57 -6.01
N HIS A 125 12.58 -4.75 -4.99
CA HIS A 125 12.79 -3.30 -5.06
C HIS A 125 14.26 -2.94 -5.28
N LYS A 126 15.17 -3.60 -4.57
CA LYS A 126 16.61 -3.45 -4.76
C LYS A 126 17.05 -3.83 -6.17
N ALA A 127 16.53 -4.93 -6.72
CA ALA A 127 16.82 -5.36 -8.09
C ALA A 127 16.34 -4.33 -9.13
N LEU A 128 15.16 -3.75 -8.93
CA LEU A 128 14.62 -2.69 -9.80
C LEU A 128 15.48 -1.43 -9.77
N ILE A 129 15.85 -0.96 -8.58
CA ILE A 129 16.74 0.20 -8.43
C ILE A 129 18.07 -0.08 -9.13
N LYS A 130 18.68 -1.25 -8.87
CA LYS A 130 19.96 -1.60 -9.50
C LYS A 130 19.86 -1.66 -11.02
N LYS A 131 18.76 -2.18 -11.57
CA LYS A 131 18.56 -2.33 -13.02
C LYS A 131 18.31 -0.99 -13.71
N HIS A 132 17.54 -0.10 -13.10
CA HIS A 132 17.04 1.11 -13.76
C HIS A 132 17.69 2.41 -13.30
N MET A 133 18.26 2.43 -12.10
CA MET A 133 18.79 3.63 -11.46
C MET A 133 20.27 3.50 -11.06
N SER A 134 20.98 2.45 -11.48
CA SER A 134 22.41 2.27 -11.17
C SER A 134 23.28 3.43 -11.63
N ASP A 135 23.01 3.96 -12.82
CA ASP A 135 23.75 5.10 -13.39
C ASP A 135 23.27 6.46 -12.87
N HIS A 136 22.29 6.49 -11.96
CA HIS A 136 21.66 7.72 -11.50
C HIS A 136 22.16 8.09 -10.11
N LEU A 137 22.69 9.29 -9.97
CA LEU A 137 23.05 9.84 -8.67
C LEU A 137 21.78 10.21 -7.90
N VAL A 138 21.54 9.54 -6.77
CA VAL A 138 20.45 9.88 -5.85
C VAL A 138 21.02 10.73 -4.72
N GLY A 139 20.80 12.04 -4.80
CA GLY A 139 21.15 12.97 -3.71
C GLY A 139 20.11 12.94 -2.59
N HIS A 140 20.56 13.07 -1.34
CA HIS A 140 19.67 13.31 -0.20
C HIS A 140 19.48 14.81 -0.02
N ILE A 141 18.23 15.26 0.04
CA ILE A 141 17.91 16.63 0.44
C ILE A 141 17.66 16.61 1.94
N SER A 142 18.71 16.79 2.74
CA SER A 142 18.58 17.01 4.18
C SER A 142 18.14 18.45 4.41
N ARG A 143 16.84 18.65 4.65
CA ARG A 143 16.29 19.92 5.12
C ARG A 143 16.15 19.86 6.63
N ASP A 144 17.12 20.43 7.33
CA ASP A 144 16.98 20.67 8.76
C ASP A 144 15.91 21.74 8.99
N SER A 145 15.04 21.47 9.96
CA SER A 145 14.04 22.45 10.40
C SER A 145 14.77 23.50 11.22
N THR A 146 14.81 24.75 10.75
CA THR A 146 15.25 25.88 11.58
C THR A 146 14.18 26.17 12.63
N GLU A 147 14.60 26.51 13.84
CA GLU A 147 13.69 26.96 14.89
C GLU A 147 12.93 28.20 14.42
N ILE A 148 11.64 28.04 14.14
CA ILE A 148 10.73 29.15 13.83
C ILE A 148 10.04 29.50 15.13
N ILE A 149 10.17 30.76 15.57
CA ILE A 149 9.43 31.29 16.72
C ILE A 149 7.93 31.26 16.36
N ALA A 150 7.27 30.16 16.72
CA ALA A 150 5.83 30.07 16.65
C ALA A 150 5.23 31.05 17.66
N ARG A 151 4.19 31.78 17.27
CA ARG A 151 3.37 32.54 18.23
C ARG A 151 2.55 31.53 19.04
N GLU A 152 3.18 30.98 20.06
CA GLU A 152 2.61 29.96 20.93
C GLU A 152 1.51 30.57 21.80
N LYS A 153 0.26 30.09 21.60
CA LYS A 153 -1.00 30.37 22.34
C LYS A 153 -1.34 31.85 22.64
N PRO A 154 -2.61 32.28 22.45
CA PRO A 154 -3.03 33.59 22.95
C PRO A 154 -2.81 33.64 24.47
N VAL A 155 -1.95 34.55 24.92
CA VAL A 155 -1.73 34.82 26.34
C VAL A 155 -3.08 35.12 26.97
N ALA A 156 -3.48 34.32 27.96
CA ALA A 156 -4.74 34.50 28.65
C ALA A 156 -4.75 35.90 29.28
N ARG A 157 -5.66 36.78 28.86
CA ARG A 157 -5.83 38.10 29.47
C ARG A 157 -6.06 37.90 30.96
N GLU A 158 -5.26 38.57 31.79
CA GLU A 158 -5.46 38.57 33.23
C GLU A 158 -6.90 39.00 33.53
N LYS A 159 -7.67 38.09 34.16
CA LYS A 159 -8.96 38.45 34.72
C LYS A 159 -8.68 39.40 35.87
N THR A 160 -8.84 40.70 35.66
CA THR A 160 -8.88 41.69 36.73
C THR A 160 -9.89 41.19 37.76
N LYS A 161 -9.39 40.73 38.91
CA LYS A 161 -10.23 40.38 40.05
C LYS A 161 -10.90 41.68 40.50
N LYS A 162 -12.10 41.95 39.99
CA LYS A 162 -12.96 43.00 40.55
C LYS A 162 -13.10 42.68 42.03
N LYS A 163 -12.52 43.54 42.88
CA LYS A 163 -12.67 43.45 44.34
C LYS A 163 -14.16 43.37 44.62
N LYS A 164 -14.64 42.23 45.14
CA LYS A 164 -16.02 42.12 45.61
C LYS A 164 -16.17 43.18 46.71
N SER A 165 -17.07 44.14 46.49
CA SER A 165 -17.38 45.14 47.52
C SER A 165 -17.88 44.40 48.77
N LYS A 166 -17.38 44.81 49.95
CA LYS A 166 -17.87 44.27 51.22
C LYS A 166 -19.37 44.53 51.30
N ARG A 167 -20.17 43.47 51.44
CA ARG A 167 -21.61 43.61 51.67
C ARG A 167 -21.83 44.41 52.95
N LYS A 168 -22.76 45.37 52.92
CA LYS A 168 -23.14 46.14 54.12
C LYS A 168 -23.65 45.17 55.19
N ARG A 169 -23.25 45.40 56.44
CA ARG A 169 -23.72 44.62 57.60
C ARG A 169 -25.25 44.68 57.63
N GLY A 170 -25.87 43.50 57.68
CA GLY A 170 -27.32 43.38 57.89
C GLY A 170 -27.71 43.76 59.33
N ARG A 171 -29.01 43.91 59.55
CA ARG A 171 -29.63 44.23 60.85
C ARG A 171 -29.14 43.25 61.92
N PRO A 172 -28.71 43.73 63.11
CA PRO A 172 -28.30 42.85 64.21
C PRO A 172 -29.46 41.96 64.67
N LYS A 173 -29.14 40.77 65.17
CA LYS A 173 -30.15 39.82 65.67
C LYS A 173 -30.72 40.31 67.01
N LYS A 174 -32.00 39.99 67.24
CA LYS A 174 -32.79 40.48 68.38
C LYS A 174 -32.16 39.99 69.70
N GLY A 175 -31.68 40.91 70.54
CA GLY A 175 -31.06 40.63 71.85
C GLY A 175 -29.68 41.26 72.05
N GLU A 176 -29.05 41.78 70.99
CA GLU A 176 -27.83 42.58 71.09
C GLU A 176 -28.20 44.07 70.97
N THR A 177 -27.67 44.91 71.86
CA THR A 177 -27.76 46.38 71.75
C THR A 177 -26.69 46.89 70.80
#